data_AF-A0A529LGH9-F1
#
_entry.id   AF-A0A529LGH9-F1
#
_cell.length_a   1.000
_cell.length_b   1.000
_cell.length_c   1.000
_cell.angle_alpha   90.00
_cell.angle_beta   90.00
_cell.angle_gamma   90.00
#
_symmetry.space_group_name_H-M   'P 1'
#
loop_
_entity.id
_entity.type
_entity.pdbx_description
1 polymer ?
#
loop_
_entity_poly.entity_id
_entity_poly.type
_entity_poly.pdbx_seq_one_letter_code
_entity_poly.pdbx_strand_id
1 'polypeptide(L)'
;LKGSIQRSGDELRVNIQLVDAADGRNVWAQKFDDHSENALAFQDRIAQSVVLAVSLELQLTNWKVRDKSPPGPPEVRRLVN
;
A
#
# COMPACT_ATOMS: atom_id res chain seq x y z
N LEU A 1 0.17 -2.80 -1.22
CA LEU A 1 1.34 -2.72 -0.32
C LEU A 1 1.95 -4.11 -0.19
N LYS A 2 3.26 -4.25 -0.32
CA LYS A 2 4.00 -5.49 -0.03
C LYS A 2 4.97 -5.23 1.11
N GLY A 3 5.12 -6.20 2.01
CA GLY A 3 6.08 -6.11 3.10
C GLY A 3 6.65 -7.49 3.44
N SER A 4 7.88 -7.51 3.93
CA SER A 4 8.53 -8.72 4.44
C SER A 4 9.22 -8.40 5.76
N ILE A 5 9.08 -9.29 6.74
CA ILE A 5 9.80 -9.23 8.01
C ILE A 5 10.79 -10.39 8.03
N GLN A 6 12.03 -10.10 8.39
CA GLN A 6 13.12 -11.05 8.57
C GLN A 6 13.63 -10.89 10.00
N ARG A 7 13.80 -12.00 10.72
CA ARG A 7 14.35 -12.01 12.07
C ARG A 7 15.58 -12.91 12.10
N SER A 8 16.67 -12.42 12.69
CA SER A 8 17.90 -13.17 12.92
C SER A 8 18.37 -12.93 14.35
N GLY A 9 18.12 -13.89 15.23
CA GLY A 9 18.35 -13.70 16.67
C GLY A 9 17.53 -12.52 17.21
N ASP A 10 18.25 -11.53 17.71
CA ASP A 10 17.68 -10.29 18.25
C ASP A 10 17.55 -9.18 17.21
N GLU A 11 17.96 -9.38 15.97
CA GLU A 11 17.77 -8.39 14.90
C GLU A 11 16.45 -8.62 14.15
N LEU A 12 15.75 -7.53 13.88
CA LEU A 12 14.57 -7.45 13.03
C LEU A 12 14.87 -6.57 11.83
N ARG A 13 14.53 -7.07 10.65
CA ARG A 13 14.59 -6.35 9.39
C ARG A 13 13.23 -6.35 8.74
N VAL A 14 12.73 -5.18 8.38
CA VAL A 14 11.46 -5.01 7.70
C VAL A 14 11.69 -4.28 6.39
N ASN A 15 11.26 -4.87 5.29
CA ASN A 15 11.23 -4.21 3.99
C ASN A 15 9.77 -3.93 3.64
N ILE A 16 9.46 -2.71 3.23
CA ILE A 16 8.12 -2.30 2.83
C ILE A 16 8.20 -1.63 1.47
N GLN A 17 7.27 -1.99 0.61
CA GLN A 17 7.14 -1.43 -0.73
C GLN A 17 5.69 -1.04 -0.98
N LEU A 18 5.49 0.20 -1.36
CA LEU A 18 4.24 0.70 -1.91
C LEU A 18 4.27 0.51 -3.43
N VAL A 19 3.23 -0.12 -3.93
CA VAL A 19 3.08 -0.47 -5.34
C VAL A 19 1.74 0.10 -5.77
N ASP A 20 1.74 0.84 -6.87
CA ASP A 20 0.50 1.25 -7.52
C ASP A 20 -0.23 -0.01 -8.01
N ALA A 21 -1.48 -0.15 -7.58
CA ALA A 21 -2.29 -1.31 -7.90
C ALA A 21 -2.81 -1.31 -9.35
N ALA A 22 -2.75 -0.16 -10.04
CA ALA A 22 -3.27 0.00 -11.39
C ALA A 22 -2.26 -0.45 -12.46
N ASP A 23 -0.98 -0.11 -12.31
CA ASP A 23 0.06 -0.40 -13.29
C ASP A 23 1.20 -1.28 -12.73
N GLY A 24 1.19 -1.57 -11.43
CA GLY A 24 2.21 -2.38 -10.78
C GLY A 24 3.54 -1.65 -10.57
N ARG A 25 3.61 -0.33 -10.76
CA ARG A 25 4.82 0.44 -10.48
C ARG A 25 5.12 0.48 -8.99
N ASN A 26 6.39 0.28 -8.64
CA ASN A 26 6.88 0.59 -7.30
C ASN A 26 6.96 2.12 -7.18
N VAL A 27 6.19 2.68 -6.26
CA VAL A 27 6.14 4.13 -6.01
C VAL A 27 6.97 4.52 -4.80
N TRP A 28 7.19 3.59 -3.86
CA TRP A 28 8.03 3.83 -2.69
C TRP A 28 8.53 2.52 -2.09
N ALA A 29 9.74 2.53 -1.54
CA ALA A 29 10.29 1.43 -0.78
C ALA A 29 11.13 1.94 0.39
N GLN A 30 11.01 1.29 1.55
CA GLN A 30 11.86 1.56 2.69
C GLN A 30 12.23 0.29 3.42
N LYS A 31 13.45 0.30 3.98
CA LYS A 31 14.00 -0.74 4.83
C LYS A 31 14.17 -0.18 6.25
N PHE A 32 13.78 -0.99 7.23
CA PHE A 32 13.94 -0.72 8.64
C PHE A 32 14.71 -1.87 9.27
N ASP A 33 15.69 -1.57 10.11
CA ASP A 33 16.49 -2.54 10.86
C ASP A 33 16.48 -2.09 12.33
N ASP A 34 16.16 -2.99 13.27
CA ASP A 34 16.12 -2.69 14.71
C ASP A 34 16.26 -3.99 15.55
N HIS A 35 16.41 -3.85 16.86
CA HIS A 35 16.44 -4.97 17.79
C HIS A 35 15.04 -5.41 18.24
N SER A 36 14.87 -6.72 18.47
CA SER A 36 13.59 -7.35 18.82
C SER A 36 13.04 -6.92 20.19
N GLU A 37 13.92 -6.40 21.05
CA GLU A 37 13.60 -5.85 22.36
C GLU A 37 12.66 -4.62 22.26
N ASN A 38 12.73 -3.89 21.13
CA ASN A 38 11.95 -2.68 20.88
C ASN A 38 10.86 -2.89 19.81
N ALA A 39 10.41 -4.14 19.62
CA ALA A 39 9.51 -4.51 18.51
C ALA A 39 8.24 -3.65 18.41
N LEU A 40 7.65 -3.20 19.53
CA LEU A 40 6.45 -2.34 19.51
C LEU A 40 6.77 -0.92 19.03
N ALA A 41 7.81 -0.29 19.57
CA ALA A 41 8.25 1.04 19.13
C ALA A 41 8.70 1.02 17.65
N PHE A 42 9.29 -0.11 17.24
CA PHE A 42 9.67 -0.36 15.86
C PHE A 42 8.44 -0.49 14.94
N GLN A 43 7.40 -1.20 15.37
CA GLN A 43 6.11 -1.28 14.66
C GLN A 43 5.47 0.11 14.51
N ASP A 44 5.48 0.94 15.55
CA ASP A 44 4.91 2.29 15.51
C ASP A 44 5.63 3.18 14.49
N ARG A 45 6.97 3.12 14.44
CA ARG A 45 7.77 3.86 13.44
C ARG A 45 7.48 3.41 12.01
N ILE A 46 7.35 2.10 11.81
CA ILE A 46 6.96 1.52 10.52
C ILE A 46 5.58 2.04 10.11
N ALA A 47 4.59 1.98 10.99
CA ALA A 47 3.22 2.42 10.71
C ALA A 47 3.18 3.90 10.32
N GLN A 48 3.87 4.76 11.07
CA GLN A 48 3.98 6.19 10.75
C GLN A 48 4.61 6.43 9.37
N SER A 49 5.70 5.72 9.06
CA SER A 49 6.39 5.86 7.78
C SER A 49 5.50 5.44 6.60
N VAL A 50 4.74 4.36 6.76
CA VAL A 50 3.78 3.89 5.73
C VAL A 50 2.64 4.90 5.54
N VAL A 51 2.07 5.44 6.61
CA VAL A 51 1.01 6.46 6.51
C VAL A 51 1.50 7.70 5.78
N LEU A 52 2.71 8.16 6.08
CA LEU A 52 3.32 9.30 5.40
C LEU A 52 3.55 9.03 3.92
N ALA A 53 4.13 7.87 3.58
CA ALA A 53 4.39 7.49 2.19
C ALA A 53 3.09 7.40 1.37
N VAL A 54 2.06 6.75 1.91
CA VAL A 54 0.75 6.64 1.24
C VAL A 54 0.08 8.01 1.09
N SER A 55 0.12 8.84 2.13
CA SER A 55 -0.49 10.18 2.09
C SER A 55 0.18 11.09 1.06
N LEU A 56 1.52 11.04 0.97
CA LEU A 56 2.28 11.80 -0.01
C LEU A 56 1.96 11.35 -1.44
N GLU A 57 1.92 10.04 -1.69
CA GLU A 57 1.55 9.51 -3.01
C GLU A 57 0.13 9.92 -3.41
N LEU A 58 -0.85 9.87 -2.50
CA LEU A 58 -2.23 10.28 -2.79
C LEU A 58 -2.32 11.78 -3.14
N GLN A 59 -1.51 12.62 -2.49
CA GLN A 59 -1.45 14.06 -2.77
C GLN A 59 -0.77 14.36 -4.11
N LEU A 60 0.37 13.70 -4.40
CA LEU A 60 1.15 13.91 -5.61
C LEU A 60 0.44 13.39 -6.86
N THR A 61 -0.33 12.32 -6.72
CA THR A 61 -0.99 11.67 -7.86
C THR A 61 -2.28 12.38 -8.28
N ASN A 62 -2.71 13.45 -7.57
CA ASN A 62 -4.04 14.06 -7.69
C ASN A 62 -5.08 12.96 -7.89
N TRP A 63 -5.07 11.96 -6.99
CA TRP A 63 -5.88 10.73 -7.08
C TRP A 63 -7.32 11.13 -7.36
N LYS A 64 -7.67 11.19 -8.65
CA LYS A 64 -9.05 11.25 -9.09
C LYS A 64 -9.55 9.90 -8.64
N VAL A 65 -10.44 9.91 -7.65
CA VAL A 65 -11.34 8.79 -7.39
C VAL A 65 -11.87 8.38 -8.76
N ARG A 66 -11.23 7.37 -9.34
CA ARG A 66 -11.54 6.95 -10.70
C ARG A 66 -12.84 6.21 -10.48
N ASP A 67 -13.91 6.93 -10.74
CA ASP A 67 -15.28 6.46 -10.67
C ASP A 67 -15.29 5.03 -11.23
N LYS A 68 -15.46 4.05 -10.34
CA LYS A 68 -15.61 2.65 -10.73
C LYS A 68 -17.03 2.37 -11.23
N SER A 69 -17.74 3.38 -11.74
CA SER A 69 -18.92 3.17 -12.56
C SER A 69 -18.52 2.36 -13.78
N PRO A 70 -19.16 1.20 -14.02
CA PRO A 70 -18.95 0.42 -15.22
C PRO A 70 -19.15 1.31 -16.46
N PRO A 71 -18.25 1.27 -17.47
CA PRO A 71 -18.51 1.93 -18.73
C PRO A 71 -19.55 1.10 -19.50
N GLY A 72 -20.83 1.40 -19.31
CA GLY A 72 -21.89 0.79 -20.09
C GLY A 72 -23.25 1.44 -19.81
N PRO A 73 -23.96 1.96 -20.82
CA PRO A 73 -25.34 2.39 -20.62
C PRO A 73 -26.18 1.20 -20.11
N PRO A 74 -27.31 1.45 -19.41
CA PRO A 74 -28.17 0.38 -18.91
C PRO A 74 -28.68 -0.42 -20.10
N GLU A 75 -28.06 -1.57 -20.36
CA GLU A 75 -28.56 -2.53 -21.33
C GLU A 75 -29.86 -3.08 -20.77
N VAL A 76 -30.94 -2.41 -21.16
CA VAL A 76 -32.32 -2.87 -21.09
C VAL A 76 -32.36 -4.28 -21.68
N ARG A 77 -32.24 -5.28 -20.81
CA ARG A 77 -32.62 -6.65 -21.12
C ARG A 77 -34.11 -6.68 -21.40
N ARG A 78 -34.50 -6.40 -22.65
CA ARG A 78 -35.79 -6.83 -23.17
C ARG A 78 -35.82 -8.35 -23.12
N LEU A 79 -36.50 -8.89 -22.13
CA LEU A 79 -37.06 -10.22 -22.21
C LEU A 79 -38.10 -10.19 -23.34
N VAL A 80 -37.71 -10.76 -24.48
CA VAL A 80 -38.66 -11.26 -25.46
C VAL A 80 -39.32 -12.50 -24.85
N ASN A 81 -40.64 -12.49 -24.79
CA ASN A 81 -41.46 -13.67 -24.60
C ASN A 81 -42.73 -13.50 -25.44
#